data_AF-A0A351FZ11-F1
#
_entry.id   AF-A0A351FZ11-F1
#
_cell.length_a   1.000
_cell.length_b   1.000
_cell.length_c   1.000
_cell.angle_alpha   90.00
_cell.angle_beta   90.00
_cell.angle_gamma   90.00
#
_symmetry.space_group_name_H-M   'P 1'
#
loop_
_entity.id
_entity.type
_entity.pdbx_description
1 polymer ?
#
loop_
_entity_poly.entity_id
_entity_poly.type
_entity_poly.pdbx_seq_one_letter_code
_entity_poly.pdbx_strand_id
1 'polypeptide(L)' 'MHERYEGLKTYLQEQGHSDPEVDKILEKVAEYDKNMATDSVFDSFEQGVMDLQSVIDEALGVEPQ' A
#
# COMPACT_ATOMS: atom_id res chain seq x y z
N MET A 1 11.56 -9.60 -1.77
CA MET A 1 10.75 -8.45 -2.21
C MET A 1 9.33 -8.84 -2.66
N HIS A 2 9.05 -10.07 -3.14
CA HIS A 2 7.69 -10.47 -3.54
C HIS A 2 6.75 -10.80 -2.35
N GLU A 3 7.28 -11.37 -1.26
CA GLU A 3 6.47 -11.81 -0.11
C GLU A 3 5.70 -10.67 0.58
N ARG A 4 6.22 -9.44 0.56
CA ARG A 4 5.59 -8.26 1.18
C ARG A 4 4.34 -7.81 0.40
N TYR A 5 4.41 -7.83 -0.93
CA TYR A 5 3.27 -7.48 -1.77
C TYR A 5 2.17 -8.56 -1.70
N GLU A 6 2.53 -9.83 -1.57
CA GLU A 6 1.55 -10.91 -1.34
C GLU A 6 0.86 -10.79 0.03
N GLY A 7 1.62 -10.41 1.07
CA GLY A 7 1.06 -10.11 2.39
C GLY A 7 0.08 -8.93 2.36
N LEU A 8 0.46 -7.84 1.69
CA LEU A 8 -0.41 -6.68 1.51
C LEU A 8 -1.67 -7.03 0.72
N LYS A 9 -1.54 -7.80 -0.37
CA LYS A 9 -2.67 -8.29 -1.15
C LYS A 9 -3.66 -9.07 -0.28
N THR A 10 -3.16 -9.99 0.53
CA THR A 10 -3.98 -10.80 1.44
C THR A 10 -4.69 -9.92 2.47
N TYR A 11 -3.96 -8.99 3.10
CA TYR A 11 -4.52 -8.04 4.06
C TYR A 11 -5.67 -7.20 3.46
N LEU A 12 -5.49 -6.70 2.23
CA LEU A 12 -6.51 -5.91 1.55
C LEU A 12 -7.74 -6.76 1.18
N GLN A 13 -7.54 -8.00 0.77
CA GLN A 13 -8.64 -8.94 0.52
C GLN A 13 -9.40 -9.28 1.82
N GLU A 14 -8.70 -9.43 2.95
CA GLU A 14 -9.34 -9.62 4.27
C GLU A 14 -10.13 -8.40 4.75
N GLN A 15 -9.73 -7.19 4.35
CA GLN A 15 -10.48 -5.94 4.56
C GLN A 15 -11.75 -5.86 3.71
N GLY A 16 -11.92 -6.76 2.72
CA GLY A 16 -13.06 -6.78 1.82
C GLY A 16 -12.87 -5.95 0.55
N HIS A 17 -11.64 -5.51 0.23
CA HIS A 17 -11.37 -4.86 -1.04
C HIS A 17 -11.46 -5.85 -2.20
N SER A 18 -12.01 -5.38 -3.32
CA SER A 18 -12.13 -6.12 -4.57
C SER A 18 -10.78 -6.24 -5.27
N ASP A 19 -10.56 -7.28 -6.08
CA ASP A 19 -9.32 -7.42 -6.88
C ASP A 19 -8.90 -6.13 -7.63
N PRO A 20 -9.79 -5.36 -8.32
CA PRO A 20 -9.39 -4.11 -8.96
C PRO A 20 -9.01 -2.97 -7.99
N GLU A 21 -9.51 -2.99 -6.77
CA GLU A 21 -9.12 -2.03 -5.72
C GLU A 21 -7.74 -2.39 -5.18
N VAL A 22 -7.51 -3.69 -4.94
CA VAL A 22 -6.23 -4.22 -4.50
C VAL A 22 -5.13 -3.92 -5.52
N ASP A 23 -5.39 -4.12 -6.82
CA ASP A 23 -4.42 -3.79 -7.88
C ASP A 23 -4.04 -2.30 -7.88
N LYS A 24 -5.01 -1.39 -7.68
CA LYS A 24 -4.73 0.06 -7.57
C LYS A 24 -3.84 0.38 -6.37
N ILE A 25 -4.15 -0.21 -5.22
CA ILE A 25 -3.37 0.00 -3.99
C ILE A 25 -1.95 -0.52 -4.18
N LEU A 26 -1.78 -1.71 -4.76
CA LEU A 26 -0.47 -2.30 -5.02
C LEU A 26 0.36 -1.46 -6.01
N GLU A 27 -0.27 -0.96 -7.08
CA GLU A 27 0.37 -0.06 -8.04
C GLU A 27 0.86 1.22 -7.35
N LYS A 28 0.01 1.82 -6.51
CA LYS A 28 0.35 3.03 -5.76
C LYS A 28 1.51 2.80 -4.80
N VAL A 29 1.48 1.71 -4.04
CA VAL A 29 2.58 1.32 -3.13
C VAL A 29 3.88 1.10 -3.91
N ALA A 30 3.81 0.47 -5.08
CA ALA A 30 4.97 0.27 -5.95
C ALA A 30 5.53 1.60 -6.51
N GLU A 31 4.66 2.57 -6.81
CA GLU A 31 5.10 3.94 -7.18
C GLU A 31 5.85 4.62 -6.04
N TYR A 32 5.34 4.56 -4.80
CA TYR A 32 6.04 5.11 -3.64
C TYR A 32 7.37 4.39 -3.38
N ASP A 33 7.41 3.06 -3.48
CA ASP A 33 8.62 2.25 -3.25
C ASP A 33 9.69 2.57 -4.30
N LYS A 34 9.28 2.82 -5.55
CA LYS A 34 10.19 3.28 -6.61
C LYS A 34 10.72 4.70 -6.37
N ASN A 35 9.92 5.57 -5.78
CA ASN A 35 10.31 6.96 -5.48
C ASN A 35 11.19 7.06 -4.22
N MET A 36 11.07 6.12 -3.28
CA MET A 36 11.91 6.03 -2.10
C MET A 36 13.19 5.24 -2.41
N ALA A 37 14.23 5.96 -2.85
CA ALA A 37 15.49 5.37 -3.33
C ALA A 37 16.34 4.67 -2.25
N THR A 38 15.98 4.76 -0.95
CA THR A 38 16.82 4.29 0.16
C THR A 38 16.10 3.49 1.24
N ASP A 39 14.81 3.74 1.47
CA ASP A 39 13.99 3.01 2.45
C ASP A 39 12.80 2.37 1.73
N SER A 40 12.56 1.09 1.97
CA SER A 40 11.37 0.44 1.41
C SER A 40 10.14 1.04 2.06
N VAL A 41 9.11 1.30 1.25
CA VAL A 41 7.82 1.81 1.75
C VAL A 41 7.25 0.93 2.86
N PHE A 42 7.44 -0.39 2.75
CA PHE A 42 7.05 -1.34 3.78
C PHE A 42 7.76 -1.11 5.11
N ASP A 43 9.05 -0.77 5.07
CA ASP A 43 9.82 -0.46 6.26
C ASP A 43 9.30 0.83 6.93
N SER A 44 8.90 1.81 6.12
CA SER A 44 8.27 3.04 6.61
C SER A 44 6.90 2.80 7.25
N PHE A 45 6.11 1.85 6.75
CA PHE A 45 4.87 1.41 7.41
C PHE A 45 5.16 0.72 8.75
N GLU A 46 6.14 -0.18 8.79
CA GLU A 46 6.52 -0.89 10.03
C GLU A 46 7.10 0.07 11.09
N GLN A 47 7.83 1.10 10.68
CA GLN A 47 8.36 2.13 11.57
C GLN A 47 7.32 3.19 11.96
N GLY A 48 6.12 3.17 11.37
CA GLY A 48 5.07 4.18 11.60
C GLY A 48 5.44 5.57 11.05
N VAL A 49 6.41 5.65 10.15
CA VAL A 49 6.83 6.87 9.45
C VAL A 49 5.85 7.20 8.32
N MET A 50 5.21 6.18 7.75
CA MET A 50 4.17 6.30 6.74
C MET A 50 2.91 5.57 7.21
N ASP A 51 1.75 6.13 6.88
CA ASP A 51 0.46 5.49 7.15
C ASP A 51 0.00 4.72 5.91
N LEU A 52 -0.09 3.39 6.05
CA LEU A 52 -0.60 2.51 5.01
C LEU A 52 -2.05 2.84 4.65
N GLN A 53 -2.88 3.23 5.62
CA GLN A 53 -4.27 3.61 5.35
C GLN A 53 -4.35 4.87 4.49
N SER A 54 -3.50 5.86 4.72
CA SER A 54 -3.44 7.04 3.86
C SER A 54 -3.10 6.70 2.40
N VAL A 55 -2.20 5.71 2.18
CA VAL A 55 -1.86 5.24 0.83
C VAL A 55 -3.02 4.48 0.19
N ILE A 56 -3.72 3.66 0.98
CA ILE A 56 -4.94 2.95 0.55
C ILE A 56 -6.01 3.95 0.14
N ASP A 57 -6.31 4.93 1.00
CA ASP A 57 -7.30 5.98 0.75
C ASP A 57 -6.95 6.78 -0.51
N GLU A 58 -5.69 7.19 -0.66
CA GLU A 58 -5.22 7.89 -1.87
C GLU A 58 -5.35 7.02 -3.13
N ALA A 59 -5.01 5.74 -3.06
CA ALA A 59 -5.12 4.81 -4.19
C ALA A 59 -6.60 4.56 -4.59
N LEU A 60 -7.50 4.59 -3.63
CA LEU A 60 -8.93 4.42 -3.84
C LEU A 60 -9.64 5.74 -4.16
N GLY A 61 -8.95 6.88 -4.06
CA GLY A 61 -9.54 8.20 -4.24
C GLY A 61 -10.50 8.59 -3.12
N VAL A 62 -10.35 7.98 -1.94
CA VAL A 62 -11.03 8.38 -0.72
C VAL A 62 -10.25 9.57 -0.17
N GLU A 63 -10.75 10.78 -0.38
CA GLU A 63 -10.12 11.97 0.21
C GLU A 63 -10.22 11.89 1.74
N PRO A 64 -9.11 12.04 2.49
CA PRO A 64 -9.19 12.14 3.94
C PRO A 64 -9.98 13.40 4.31
N GLN A 65 -11.14 13.21 4.94
CA GLN A 65 -12.00 14.31 5.42
C GLN A 65 -11.48 14.93 6.72
#